data_AF-A0A2N3FEJ9-F1
#
_entry.id   AF-A0A2N3FEJ9-F1
#
_cell.length_a   1.000
_cell.length_b   1.000
_cell.length_c   1.000
_cell.angle_alpha   90.00
_cell.angle_beta   90.00
_cell.angle_gamma   90.00
#
_symmetry.space_group_name_H-M   'P 1'
#
loop_
_entity.id
_entity.type
_entity.pdbx_description
1 polymer ?
#
loop_
_entity_poly.entity_id
_entity_poly.type
_entity_poly.pdbx_seq_one_letter_code
_entity_poly.pdbx_strand_id
1 'polypeptide(L)'
;MKRISAALLTILVLSGCAVTGQPAQPGTAAVFDGNTVTNDQVAAWSTALRDLGFANGPGEALTLLLLQPIAEQSAVADGKVFTDEQVKQDAISWALATGQMITEVTDDQMAVVRMVRNLATQAVPADGDSLTFTQPVLDALAGLEARAEVSPEYGDFSQELFAASVAAAVADIASYSSAEGQISYLVLKRVNGFSPYAQREWMVDEAAKAGATT
;
A
#
# COMPACT_ATOMS: atom_id res chain seq x y z
N MET A 1 -25.55 -32.99 -51.50
CA MET A 1 -24.30 -33.67 -51.06
C MET A 1 -23.53 -32.72 -50.16
N LYS A 2 -23.14 -33.22 -48.98
CA LYS A 2 -22.53 -32.49 -47.85
C LYS A 2 -21.18 -31.88 -48.22
N ARG A 3 -20.91 -30.66 -47.75
CA ARG A 3 -19.55 -30.18 -47.43
C ARG A 3 -19.61 -29.34 -46.16
N ILE A 4 -19.41 -30.02 -45.03
CA ILE A 4 -19.18 -29.42 -43.71
C ILE A 4 -17.73 -28.94 -43.76
N SER A 5 -17.51 -27.63 -43.80
CA SER A 5 -16.17 -27.05 -43.64
C SER A 5 -15.96 -26.75 -42.17
N ALA A 6 -15.20 -27.61 -41.49
CA ALA A 6 -14.74 -27.40 -40.13
C ALA A 6 -13.67 -26.30 -40.14
N ALA A 7 -13.95 -25.17 -39.47
CA ALA A 7 -12.93 -24.19 -39.18
C ALA A 7 -12.14 -24.66 -37.95
N LEU A 8 -10.85 -24.92 -38.16
CA LEU A 8 -9.86 -25.20 -37.13
C LEU A 8 -9.82 -24.04 -36.12
N LEU A 9 -10.16 -24.31 -34.87
CA LEU A 9 -9.91 -23.40 -33.75
C LEU A 9 -8.48 -23.63 -33.29
N THR A 10 -7.54 -22.78 -33.72
CA THR A 10 -6.15 -22.82 -33.26
C THR A 10 -6.09 -22.21 -31.86
N ILE A 11 -6.23 -23.04 -30.82
CA ILE A 11 -5.99 -22.62 -29.44
C ILE A 11 -4.46 -22.50 -29.29
N LEU A 12 -3.92 -21.28 -29.42
CA LEU A 12 -2.60 -20.98 -28.89
C LEU A 12 -2.69 -21.02 -27.36
N VAL A 13 -2.42 -22.19 -26.79
CA VAL A 13 -2.10 -22.29 -25.36
C VAL A 13 -0.73 -21.65 -25.21
N LEU A 14 -0.70 -20.35 -24.85
CA LEU A 14 0.49 -19.77 -24.23
C LEU A 14 0.62 -20.42 -22.85
N SER A 15 1.20 -21.62 -22.81
CA SER A 15 1.86 -22.15 -21.63
C SER A 15 3.08 -21.25 -21.36
N GLY A 16 2.81 -20.08 -20.78
CA GLY A 16 3.83 -19.26 -20.15
C GLY A 16 4.45 -20.11 -19.05
N CYS A 17 5.72 -20.43 -19.20
CA CYS A 17 6.52 -21.12 -18.21
C CYS A 17 6.46 -20.33 -16.90
N ALA A 18 5.54 -20.69 -16.00
CA ALA A 18 5.68 -20.32 -14.60
C ALA A 18 7.02 -20.90 -14.16
N VAL A 19 7.99 -20.03 -13.90
CA VAL A 19 9.27 -20.44 -13.33
C VAL A 19 8.94 -21.13 -12.02
N THR A 20 9.15 -22.45 -11.98
CA THR A 20 8.96 -23.24 -10.77
C THR A 20 9.85 -22.65 -9.67
N GLY A 21 9.24 -22.06 -8.64
CA GLY A 21 9.96 -21.43 -7.53
C GLY A 21 9.79 -19.91 -7.42
N GLN A 22 9.06 -19.24 -8.31
CA GLN A 22 8.66 -17.84 -8.07
C GLN A 22 7.52 -17.81 -7.05
N PRO A 23 7.68 -17.13 -5.89
CA PRO A 23 6.71 -17.17 -4.80
C PRO A 23 5.36 -16.54 -5.18
N ALA A 24 5.32 -15.64 -6.17
CA ALA A 24 4.10 -15.01 -6.68
C ALA A 24 3.89 -15.30 -8.17
N GLN A 25 2.62 -15.43 -8.59
CA GLN A 25 2.26 -15.57 -10.02
C GLN A 25 2.66 -14.31 -10.80
N PRO A 26 3.00 -14.41 -12.10
CA PRO A 26 3.28 -13.23 -12.92
C PRO A 26 2.16 -12.19 -12.84
N GLY A 27 2.51 -10.94 -12.51
CA GLY A 27 1.55 -9.84 -12.32
C GLY A 27 0.98 -9.71 -10.90
N THR A 28 1.27 -10.64 -9.99
CA THR A 28 0.91 -10.56 -8.57
C THR A 28 2.01 -9.84 -7.79
N ALA A 29 1.63 -8.81 -7.05
CA ALA A 29 2.50 -8.09 -6.13
C ALA A 29 2.63 -8.83 -4.79
N ALA A 30 1.50 -9.28 -4.22
CA ALA A 30 1.48 -10.06 -3.00
C ALA A 30 0.19 -10.87 -2.84
N VAL A 31 0.26 -11.95 -2.07
CA VAL A 31 -0.90 -12.71 -1.58
C VAL A 31 -0.83 -12.78 -0.05
N PHE A 32 -1.92 -12.42 0.61
CA PHE A 32 -2.04 -12.50 2.07
C PHE A 32 -3.49 -12.74 2.49
N ASP A 33 -3.72 -13.73 3.36
CA ASP A 33 -5.05 -14.08 3.88
C ASP A 33 -6.16 -14.21 2.81
N GLY A 34 -5.80 -14.79 1.66
CA GLY A 34 -6.71 -14.97 0.54
C GLY A 34 -6.94 -13.72 -0.32
N ASN A 35 -6.40 -12.56 0.08
CA ASN A 35 -6.36 -11.36 -0.74
C ASN A 35 -5.17 -11.43 -1.71
N THR A 36 -5.42 -11.16 -2.98
CA THR A 36 -4.38 -11.06 -4.02
C THR A 36 -4.27 -9.61 -4.46
N VAL A 37 -3.10 -9.01 -4.25
CA VAL A 37 -2.74 -7.69 -4.75
C VAL A 37 -1.90 -7.85 -6.01
N THR A 38 -2.28 -7.16 -7.08
CA THR A 38 -1.59 -7.17 -8.37
C THR A 38 -0.66 -5.97 -8.52
N ASN A 39 0.33 -6.09 -9.41
CA ASN A 39 1.24 -4.98 -9.74
C ASN A 39 0.48 -3.79 -10.33
N ASP A 40 -0.59 -4.04 -11.09
CA ASP A 40 -1.45 -2.98 -11.63
C ASP A 40 -2.17 -2.21 -10.51
N GLN A 41 -2.64 -2.89 -9.46
CA GLN A 41 -3.24 -2.24 -8.30
C GLN A 41 -2.21 -1.37 -7.55
N VAL A 42 -0.98 -1.87 -7.36
CA VAL A 42 0.09 -1.09 -6.73
C VAL A 42 0.44 0.16 -7.56
N ALA A 43 0.49 0.02 -8.88
CA ALA A 43 0.74 1.14 -9.80
C ALA A 43 -0.41 2.15 -9.80
N ALA A 44 -1.66 1.69 -9.77
CA ALA A 44 -2.85 2.53 -9.69
C ALA A 44 -2.88 3.36 -8.39
N TRP A 45 -2.62 2.72 -7.24
CA TRP A 45 -2.57 3.40 -5.95
C TRP A 45 -1.38 4.37 -5.83
N SER A 46 -0.23 4.02 -6.41
CA SER A 46 0.91 4.93 -6.50
C SER A 46 0.59 6.16 -7.36
N THR A 47 -0.14 5.97 -8.45
CA THR A 47 -0.59 7.07 -9.31
C THR A 47 -1.60 7.95 -8.57
N ALA A 48 -2.57 7.35 -7.88
CA ALA A 48 -3.55 8.07 -7.07
C ALA A 48 -2.89 8.91 -5.97
N LEU A 49 -1.92 8.36 -5.23
CA LEU A 49 -1.13 9.11 -4.23
C LEU A 49 -0.39 10.29 -4.86
N ARG A 50 0.24 10.09 -6.02
CA ARG A 50 0.95 11.14 -6.75
C ARG A 50 0.03 12.25 -7.24
N ASP A 51 -1.14 11.91 -7.75
CA ASP A 51 -2.14 12.86 -8.22
C ASP A 51 -2.75 13.68 -7.05
N LEU A 52 -2.77 13.09 -5.86
CA LEU A 52 -3.07 13.80 -4.60
C LEU A 52 -1.88 14.64 -4.09
N GLY A 53 -0.77 14.67 -4.84
CA GLY A 53 0.44 15.45 -4.58
C GLY A 53 1.43 14.81 -3.61
N PHE A 54 1.33 13.50 -3.38
CA PHE A 54 2.22 12.77 -2.50
C PHE A 54 3.18 11.88 -3.27
N ALA A 55 4.47 12.16 -3.16
CA ALA A 55 5.49 11.24 -3.63
C ALA A 55 5.47 9.97 -2.76
N ASN A 56 5.49 8.81 -3.43
CA ASN A 56 5.46 7.53 -2.76
C ASN A 56 6.40 6.50 -3.41
N GLY A 57 6.83 5.52 -2.62
CA GLY A 57 7.46 4.30 -3.10
C GLY A 57 6.44 3.20 -3.39
N PRO A 58 6.76 2.22 -4.27
CA PRO A 58 5.88 1.09 -4.55
C PRO A 58 5.56 0.26 -3.29
N GLY A 59 6.50 0.16 -2.33
CA GLY A 59 6.29 -0.52 -1.05
C GLY A 59 5.24 0.16 -0.15
N GLU A 60 5.13 1.50 -0.18
CA GLU A 60 4.10 2.23 0.57
C GLU A 60 2.71 1.90 0.02
N ALA A 61 2.53 1.94 -1.30
CA ALA A 61 1.25 1.59 -1.92
C ALA A 61 0.87 0.13 -1.67
N LEU A 62 1.84 -0.80 -1.76
CA LEU A 62 1.61 -2.20 -1.44
C LEU A 62 1.25 -2.42 0.03
N THR A 63 1.92 -1.72 0.96
CA THR A 63 1.59 -1.77 2.40
C THR A 63 0.15 -1.35 2.65
N LEU A 64 -0.29 -0.24 2.05
CA LEU A 64 -1.67 0.24 2.20
C LEU A 64 -2.69 -0.73 1.58
N LEU A 65 -2.40 -1.30 0.41
CA LEU A 65 -3.27 -2.31 -0.24
C LEU A 65 -3.42 -3.57 0.62
N LEU A 66 -2.34 -4.05 1.22
CA LEU A 66 -2.35 -5.26 2.05
C LEU A 66 -3.11 -5.05 3.38
N LEU A 67 -3.02 -3.86 3.96
CA LEU A 67 -3.74 -3.52 5.19
C LEU A 67 -5.20 -3.10 4.96
N GLN A 68 -5.59 -2.78 3.72
CA GLN A 68 -6.91 -2.25 3.40
C GLN A 68 -8.07 -3.10 3.93
N PRO A 69 -8.13 -4.42 3.68
CA PRO A 69 -9.26 -5.22 4.13
C PRO A 69 -9.42 -5.21 5.66
N ILE A 70 -8.30 -5.19 6.39
CA ILE A 70 -8.29 -5.22 7.86
C ILE A 70 -8.69 -3.86 8.43
N ALA A 71 -8.17 -2.77 7.88
CA ALA A 71 -8.52 -1.42 8.31
C ALA A 71 -10.00 -1.12 8.04
N GLU A 72 -10.52 -1.51 6.87
CA GLU A 72 -11.94 -1.36 6.52
C GLU A 72 -12.85 -2.18 7.45
N GLN A 73 -12.56 -3.46 7.66
CA GLN A 73 -13.35 -4.31 8.55
C GLN A 73 -13.35 -3.78 9.98
N SER A 74 -12.20 -3.31 10.47
CA SER A 74 -12.07 -2.79 11.83
C SER A 74 -12.78 -1.44 12.00
N ALA A 75 -12.69 -0.56 11.00
CA ALA A 75 -13.44 0.71 10.99
C ALA A 75 -14.97 0.47 11.00
N VAL A 76 -15.46 -0.50 10.23
CA VAL A 76 -16.87 -0.91 10.24
C VAL A 76 -17.29 -1.49 11.59
N ALA A 77 -16.47 -2.37 12.18
CA ALA A 77 -16.74 -2.96 13.49
C ALA A 77 -16.82 -1.90 14.61
N ASP A 78 -16.02 -0.83 14.50
CA ASP A 78 -16.03 0.32 15.41
C ASP A 78 -17.17 1.32 15.14
N GLY A 79 -18.00 1.10 14.10
CA GLY A 79 -19.04 2.04 13.67
C GLY A 79 -18.49 3.33 13.04
N LYS A 80 -17.23 3.33 12.60
CA LYS A 80 -16.55 4.46 11.95
C LYS A 80 -16.59 4.30 10.44
N VAL A 81 -17.74 4.60 9.84
CA VAL A 81 -17.93 4.52 8.38
C VAL A 81 -17.91 5.93 7.78
N PHE A 82 -17.12 6.10 6.71
CA PHE A 82 -17.01 7.37 5.99
C PHE A 82 -17.85 7.34 4.71
N THR A 83 -18.63 8.38 4.47
CA THR A 83 -19.43 8.48 3.24
C THR A 83 -18.54 8.79 2.04
N ASP A 84 -18.99 8.44 0.83
CA ASP A 84 -18.29 8.80 -0.41
C ASP A 84 -18.07 10.31 -0.53
N GLU A 85 -19.05 11.12 -0.13
CA GLU A 85 -18.92 12.58 -0.16
C GLU A 85 -17.81 13.06 0.80
N GLN A 86 -17.73 12.51 2.02
CA GLN A 86 -16.65 12.85 2.96
C GLN A 86 -15.27 12.48 2.39
N VAL A 87 -15.15 11.28 1.81
CA VAL A 87 -13.91 10.80 1.20
C VAL A 87 -13.51 11.66 0.00
N LYS A 88 -14.48 12.08 -0.80
CA LYS A 88 -14.26 12.97 -1.95
C LYS A 88 -13.78 14.36 -1.52
N GLN A 89 -14.41 14.95 -0.50
CA GLN A 89 -13.98 16.25 0.04
C GLN A 89 -12.58 16.20 0.62
N ASP A 90 -12.23 15.10 1.29
CA ASP A 90 -10.86 14.87 1.77
C ASP A 90 -9.86 14.75 0.63
N ALA A 91 -10.16 13.99 -0.42
CA ALA A 91 -9.28 13.86 -1.59
C ALA A 91 -8.98 15.23 -2.22
N ILE A 92 -10.01 16.07 -2.38
CA ILE A 92 -9.87 17.44 -2.87
C ILE A 92 -9.02 18.27 -1.89
N SER A 93 -9.27 18.16 -0.59
CA SER A 93 -8.53 18.89 0.44
C SER A 93 -7.05 18.48 0.49
N TRP A 94 -6.76 17.20 0.32
CA TRP A 94 -5.41 16.65 0.26
C TRP A 94 -4.64 17.18 -0.95
N ALA A 95 -5.25 17.13 -2.14
CA ALA A 95 -4.67 17.70 -3.35
C ALA A 95 -4.43 19.21 -3.21
N LEU A 96 -5.41 19.96 -2.70
CA LEU A 96 -5.26 21.41 -2.48
C LEU A 96 -4.13 21.73 -1.49
N ALA A 97 -4.00 20.96 -0.41
CA ALA A 97 -2.94 21.15 0.58
C ALA A 97 -1.53 20.91 0.01
N THR A 98 -1.40 20.12 -1.06
CA THR A 98 -0.14 19.88 -1.77
C THR A 98 0.04 20.79 -3.00
N GLY A 99 -0.86 21.75 -3.20
CA GLY A 99 -0.84 22.67 -4.34
C GLY A 99 -1.33 22.06 -5.66
N GLN A 100 -1.92 20.86 -5.62
CA GLN A 100 -2.58 20.24 -6.76
C GLN A 100 -4.03 20.72 -6.87
N MET A 101 -4.51 20.90 -8.10
CA MET A 101 -5.93 21.09 -8.36
C MET A 101 -6.47 19.88 -9.10
N ILE A 102 -7.36 19.15 -8.45
CA ILE A 102 -8.11 18.04 -9.06
C ILE A 102 -9.55 18.49 -9.30
N THR A 103 -10.05 18.29 -10.52
CA THR A 103 -11.43 18.63 -10.91
C THR A 103 -12.39 17.45 -10.79
N GLU A 104 -11.85 16.24 -10.81
CA GLU A 104 -12.56 14.99 -10.67
C GLU A 104 -11.75 14.09 -9.73
N VAL A 105 -12.43 13.43 -8.80
CA VAL A 105 -11.81 12.48 -7.87
C VAL A 105 -12.08 11.08 -8.39
N THR A 106 -11.02 10.32 -8.65
CA THR A 106 -11.13 8.95 -9.16
C THR A 106 -11.45 7.94 -8.05
N ASP A 107 -11.93 6.75 -8.42
CA ASP A 107 -12.21 5.68 -7.46
C ASP A 107 -10.95 5.25 -6.69
N ASP A 108 -9.78 5.21 -7.35
CA ASP A 108 -8.51 4.89 -6.68
C ASP A 108 -8.08 5.97 -5.69
N GLN A 109 -8.29 7.25 -6.02
CA GLN A 109 -8.05 8.35 -5.07
C GLN A 109 -8.97 8.23 -3.86
N MET A 110 -10.25 7.93 -4.08
CA MET A 110 -11.18 7.67 -2.99
C MET A 110 -10.77 6.46 -2.15
N ALA A 111 -10.33 5.36 -2.78
CA ALA A 111 -9.89 4.15 -2.09
C ALA A 111 -8.68 4.41 -1.19
N VAL A 112 -7.67 5.13 -1.69
CA VAL A 112 -6.49 5.52 -0.90
C VAL A 112 -6.89 6.38 0.30
N VAL A 113 -7.70 7.43 0.08
CA VAL A 113 -8.13 8.33 1.17
C VAL A 113 -8.93 7.56 2.21
N ARG A 114 -9.88 6.72 1.78
CA ARG A 114 -10.67 5.88 2.67
C ARG A 114 -9.78 4.92 3.46
N MET A 115 -8.83 4.26 2.82
CA MET A 115 -7.89 3.38 3.48
C MET A 115 -7.10 4.12 4.57
N VAL A 116 -6.50 5.27 4.25
CA VAL A 116 -5.73 6.03 5.23
C VAL A 116 -6.61 6.52 6.38
N ARG A 117 -7.85 6.97 6.12
CA ARG A 117 -8.81 7.31 7.18
C ARG A 117 -9.12 6.11 8.06
N ASN A 118 -9.43 4.96 7.46
CA ASN A 118 -9.75 3.74 8.19
C ASN A 118 -8.57 3.29 9.05
N LEU A 119 -7.36 3.29 8.49
CA LEU A 119 -6.14 2.97 9.24
C LEU A 119 -5.91 3.96 10.40
N ALA A 120 -6.18 5.25 10.19
CA ALA A 120 -6.09 6.25 11.25
C ALA A 120 -7.09 6.02 12.38
N THR A 121 -8.28 5.48 12.08
CA THR A 121 -9.22 5.11 13.13
C THR A 121 -8.74 3.98 14.03
N GLN A 122 -7.76 3.22 13.55
CA GLN A 122 -7.13 2.10 14.23
C GLN A 122 -5.80 2.50 14.87
N ALA A 123 -5.33 3.74 14.66
CA ALA A 123 -4.15 4.26 15.34
C ALA A 123 -4.52 4.69 16.78
N VAL A 124 -3.71 4.30 17.74
CA VAL A 124 -3.88 4.58 19.16
C VAL A 124 -2.63 5.32 19.66
N PRO A 125 -2.77 6.44 20.39
CA PRO A 125 -1.63 7.05 21.05
C PRO A 125 -0.98 6.06 22.01
N ALA A 126 0.32 5.86 21.89
CA ALA A 126 1.13 5.14 22.86
C ALA A 126 1.83 6.14 23.80
N ASP A 127 2.57 5.65 24.80
CA ASP A 127 3.28 6.53 25.73
C ASP A 127 4.22 7.50 24.97
N GLY A 128 4.15 8.80 25.30
CA GLY A 128 4.91 9.87 24.63
C GLY A 128 4.30 10.32 23.29
N ASP A 129 5.16 10.70 22.34
CA ASP A 129 4.79 11.18 20.98
C ASP A 129 4.73 10.02 19.96
N SER A 130 4.30 8.84 20.39
CA SER A 130 4.30 7.63 19.55
C SER A 130 2.89 7.15 19.20
N LEU A 131 2.75 6.49 18.05
CA LEU A 131 1.53 5.83 17.62
C LEU A 131 1.72 4.32 17.62
N THR A 132 0.73 3.61 18.14
CA THR A 132 0.53 2.17 17.95
C THR A 132 -0.79 1.94 17.20
N PHE A 133 -1.16 0.67 16.97
CA PHE A 133 -2.42 0.30 16.32
C PHE A 133 -3.24 -0.67 17.18
N THR A 134 -4.52 -0.80 16.85
CA THR A 134 -5.40 -1.80 17.46
C THR A 134 -4.92 -3.22 17.13
N GLN A 135 -5.31 -4.19 17.99
CA GLN A 135 -4.88 -5.58 17.86
C GLN A 135 -5.13 -6.19 16.47
N PRO A 136 -6.27 -5.96 15.79
CA PRO A 136 -6.48 -6.51 14.44
C PRO A 136 -5.42 -6.06 13.43
N VAL A 137 -4.96 -4.81 13.50
CA VAL A 137 -3.90 -4.30 12.63
C VAL A 137 -2.56 -4.92 13.03
N LEU A 138 -2.25 -5.03 14.33
CA LEU A 138 -1.02 -5.68 14.81
C LEU A 138 -0.95 -7.15 14.39
N ASP A 139 -2.05 -7.89 14.51
CA ASP A 139 -2.15 -9.29 14.07
C ASP A 139 -1.95 -9.42 12.55
N ALA A 140 -2.49 -8.47 11.77
CA ALA A 140 -2.29 -8.42 10.33
C ALA A 140 -0.83 -8.15 9.96
N LEU A 141 -0.16 -7.21 10.63
CA LEU A 141 1.26 -6.90 10.41
C LEU A 141 2.14 -8.11 10.74
N ALA A 142 1.89 -8.79 11.86
CA ALA A 142 2.59 -10.03 12.21
C ALA A 142 2.30 -11.15 11.21
N GLY A 143 1.06 -11.25 10.74
CA GLY A 143 0.66 -12.18 9.70
C GLY A 143 1.36 -11.93 8.38
N LEU A 144 1.50 -10.67 7.97
CA LEU A 144 2.17 -10.26 6.74
C LEU A 144 3.64 -10.71 6.75
N GLU A 145 4.36 -10.41 7.83
CA GLU A 145 5.77 -10.82 7.99
C GLU A 145 5.95 -12.34 7.98
N ALA A 146 5.03 -13.07 8.61
CA ALA A 146 5.16 -14.53 8.75
C ALA A 146 4.64 -15.34 7.55
N ARG A 147 3.68 -14.81 6.78
CA ARG A 147 2.86 -15.62 5.86
C ARG A 147 2.56 -14.98 4.50
N ALA A 148 2.91 -13.71 4.27
CA ALA A 148 2.64 -13.11 2.95
C ALA A 148 3.55 -13.72 1.87
N GLU A 149 2.97 -14.03 0.72
CA GLU A 149 3.72 -14.39 -0.48
C GLU A 149 3.91 -13.12 -1.29
N VAL A 150 5.12 -12.54 -1.28
CA VAL A 150 5.40 -11.24 -1.90
C VAL A 150 6.29 -11.42 -3.13
N SER A 151 6.02 -10.65 -4.19
CA SER A 151 6.89 -10.57 -5.36
C SER A 151 8.27 -10.04 -4.95
N PRO A 152 9.37 -10.70 -5.36
CA PRO A 152 10.72 -10.29 -5.00
C PRO A 152 11.06 -8.83 -5.35
N GLU A 153 10.32 -8.19 -6.26
CA GLU A 153 10.51 -6.78 -6.62
C GLU A 153 10.21 -5.79 -5.48
N TYR A 154 9.39 -6.18 -4.51
CA TYR A 154 9.08 -5.36 -3.33
C TYR A 154 9.92 -5.74 -2.10
N GLY A 155 10.55 -6.91 -2.14
CA GLY A 155 11.38 -7.44 -1.06
C GLY A 155 10.58 -7.89 0.14
N ASP A 156 11.28 -8.07 1.25
CA ASP A 156 10.67 -8.59 2.47
C ASP A 156 9.89 -7.50 3.20
N PHE A 157 8.72 -7.89 3.70
CA PHE A 157 7.96 -7.12 4.66
C PHE A 157 8.55 -7.35 6.07
N SER A 158 8.69 -6.31 6.87
CA SER A 158 8.91 -6.45 8.31
C SER A 158 8.10 -5.47 9.14
N GLN A 159 7.68 -5.92 10.33
CA GLN A 159 7.02 -5.07 11.31
C GLN A 159 7.92 -3.93 11.78
N GLU A 160 9.23 -4.16 11.84
CA GLU A 160 10.22 -3.15 12.23
C GLU A 160 10.28 -2.01 11.22
N LEU A 161 10.33 -2.31 9.91
CA LEU A 161 10.31 -1.29 8.86
C LEU A 161 9.00 -0.49 8.91
N PHE A 162 7.88 -1.18 9.11
CA PHE A 162 6.58 -0.53 9.27
C PHE A 162 6.57 0.41 10.48
N ALA A 163 6.97 -0.06 11.66
CA ALA A 163 7.01 0.76 12.87
C ALA A 163 7.96 1.97 12.72
N ALA A 164 9.12 1.77 12.10
CA ALA A 164 10.06 2.86 11.79
C ALA A 164 9.44 3.90 10.85
N SER A 165 8.69 3.46 9.82
CA SER A 165 7.99 4.37 8.91
C SER A 165 6.90 5.20 9.61
N VAL A 166 6.16 4.59 10.55
CA VAL A 166 5.15 5.27 11.36
C VAL A 166 5.80 6.31 12.26
N ALA A 167 6.88 5.94 12.96
CA ALA A 167 7.62 6.86 13.83
C ALA A 167 8.18 8.05 13.03
N ALA A 168 8.76 7.79 11.86
CA ALA A 168 9.26 8.84 10.97
C ALA A 168 8.13 9.78 10.50
N ALA A 169 6.97 9.22 10.16
CA ALA A 169 5.83 10.01 9.72
C ALA A 169 5.26 10.87 10.86
N VAL A 170 5.15 10.33 12.08
CA VAL A 170 4.70 11.10 13.26
C VAL A 170 5.68 12.22 13.64
N ALA A 171 6.99 11.97 13.56
CA ALA A 171 8.00 13.00 13.79
C ALA A 171 7.87 14.17 12.80
N ASP A 172 7.51 13.89 11.55
CA ASP A 172 7.21 14.92 10.53
C ASP A 172 6.00 15.78 10.95
N ILE A 173 4.96 15.20 11.57
CA ILE A 173 3.83 15.97 12.13
C ILE A 173 4.26 16.89 13.28
N ALA A 174 5.18 16.48 14.15
CA ALA A 174 5.63 17.37 15.23
C ALA A 174 6.22 18.69 14.65
N SER A 175 6.78 18.64 13.44
CA SER A 175 7.18 19.81 12.65
C SER A 175 6.04 20.52 11.89
N TYR A 176 4.95 19.84 11.51
CA TYR A 176 3.81 20.42 10.77
C TYR A 176 2.65 20.93 11.67
N SER A 177 2.45 20.36 12.85
CA SER A 177 1.30 20.61 13.73
C SER A 177 1.26 22.00 14.38
N SER A 178 2.31 22.81 14.19
CA SER A 178 2.28 24.24 14.52
C SER A 178 1.49 25.09 13.51
N ALA A 179 0.99 24.51 12.40
CA ALA A 179 0.15 25.18 11.43
C ALA A 179 -1.15 24.37 11.18
N GLU A 180 -2.27 24.89 11.68
CA GLU A 180 -3.63 24.61 11.16
C GLU A 180 -4.18 23.17 11.30
N GLY A 181 -4.26 22.69 12.53
CA GLY A 181 -5.52 22.18 13.12
C GLY A 181 -6.25 20.93 12.60
N GLN A 182 -6.07 20.38 11.39
CA GLN A 182 -6.98 19.30 10.93
C GLN A 182 -6.46 18.17 10.03
N ILE A 183 -5.15 17.92 9.89
CA ILE A 183 -4.71 16.74 9.11
C ILE A 183 -3.62 15.89 9.75
N SER A 184 -3.84 15.48 11.00
CA SER A 184 -2.94 14.57 11.73
C SER A 184 -2.91 13.13 11.20
N TYR A 185 -3.89 12.70 10.42
CA TYR A 185 -3.95 11.32 9.92
C TYR A 185 -3.24 11.13 8.58
N LEU A 186 -2.92 12.23 7.87
CA LEU A 186 -2.24 12.20 6.58
C LEU A 186 -0.86 11.53 6.65
N VAL A 187 -0.21 11.45 7.81
CA VAL A 187 1.08 10.76 7.95
C VAL A 187 1.00 9.29 7.60
N LEU A 188 -0.15 8.67 7.83
CA LEU A 188 -0.31 7.24 7.62
C LEU A 188 -0.33 6.86 6.14
N LYS A 189 -0.39 7.83 5.21
CA LYS A 189 -0.23 7.57 3.77
C LYS A 189 1.20 7.12 3.39
N ARG A 190 2.19 7.39 4.25
CA ARG A 190 3.61 7.11 4.01
C ARG A 190 4.12 5.89 4.78
N VAL A 191 3.23 5.10 5.38
CA VAL A 191 3.65 3.89 6.09
C VAL A 191 4.13 2.85 5.09
N ASN A 192 5.23 2.19 5.42
CA ASN A 192 5.90 1.24 4.56
C ASN A 192 6.50 0.11 5.40
N GLY A 193 6.07 -1.12 5.16
CA GLY A 193 6.71 -2.30 5.74
C GLY A 193 7.77 -2.96 4.86
N PHE A 194 7.98 -2.48 3.63
CA PHE A 194 8.87 -3.11 2.65
C PHE A 194 10.22 -2.43 2.52
N SER A 195 11.27 -3.20 2.26
CA SER A 195 12.60 -2.66 2.00
C SER A 195 12.63 -1.79 0.74
N PRO A 196 13.09 -0.52 0.81
CA PRO A 196 13.16 0.36 -0.35
C PRO A 196 14.21 -0.06 -1.40
N TYR A 197 14.98 -1.13 -1.14
CA TYR A 197 16.11 -1.57 -1.96
C TYR A 197 15.97 -2.97 -2.57
N ALA A 198 14.81 -3.61 -2.45
CA ALA A 198 14.59 -4.97 -2.97
C ALA A 198 14.92 -5.11 -4.46
N GLN A 199 14.52 -4.11 -5.26
CA GLN A 199 14.85 -4.06 -6.70
C GLN A 199 16.35 -3.99 -6.99
N ARG A 200 17.19 -3.67 -5.99
CA ARG A 200 18.62 -3.44 -6.16
C ARG A 200 19.48 -4.62 -5.71
N GLU A 201 18.98 -5.62 -4.99
CA GLU A 201 19.85 -6.65 -4.41
C GLU A 201 20.68 -7.44 -5.44
N TRP A 202 20.17 -7.61 -6.67
CA TRP A 202 20.90 -8.21 -7.79
C TRP A 202 21.72 -7.20 -8.61
N MET A 203 21.58 -5.90 -8.34
CA MET A 203 22.26 -4.77 -9.00
C MET A 203 23.30 -4.07 -8.12
N VAL A 204 23.37 -4.35 -6.82
CA VAL A 204 24.37 -3.76 -5.93
C VAL A 204 25.54 -4.72 -5.76
N ASP A 205 26.72 -4.31 -6.25
CA ASP A 205 28.00 -4.96 -5.95
C ASP A 205 28.18 -5.06 -4.43
N GLU A 206 28.67 -6.19 -3.91
CA GLU A 206 28.78 -6.44 -2.45
C GLU A 206 29.52 -5.33 -1.68
N ALA A 207 30.39 -4.58 -2.35
CA ALA A 207 31.10 -3.44 -1.80
C ALA A 207 30.17 -2.31 -1.31
N ALA A 208 28.99 -2.13 -1.90
CA ALA A 208 28.03 -1.11 -1.48
C ALA A 208 27.10 -1.59 -0.34
N LYS A 209 26.99 -2.91 -0.09
CA LYS A 209 26.33 -3.45 1.11
C LYS A 209 27.14 -3.15 2.39
N ALA A 210 28.47 -3.08 2.28
CA ALA A 210 29.36 -2.79 3.42
C ALA A 210 29.48 -1.29 3.79
N GLY A 211 29.00 -0.38 2.94
CA GLY A 211 29.14 1.08 3.13
C GLY A 211 27.99 1.76 3.87
N ALA A 212 26.93 1.04 4.22
CA ALA A 212 25.73 1.60 4.86
C ALA A 212 25.73 1.50 6.41
N THR A 213 26.84 1.07 7.01
CA THR A 213 27.10 1.20 8.44
C THR A 213 28.18 2.24 8.68
N THR A 214 27.80 3.52 8.63
CA THR A 214 28.45 4.62 9.36
C THR A 214 27.43 5.70 9.66
#